data_AF-A0A317Q3H3-F1
#
_entry.id   AF-A0A317Q3H3-F1
#
_cell.length_a   1.000
_cell.length_b   1.000
_cell.length_c   1.000
_cell.angle_alpha   90.00
_cell.angle_beta   90.00
_cell.angle_gamma   90.00
#
_symmetry.space_group_name_H-M   'P 1'
#
loop_
_entity.id
_entity.type
_entity.pdbx_description
1 polymer ?
#
loop_
_entity_poly.entity_id
_entity_poly.type
_entity_poly.pdbx_seq_one_letter_code
_entity_poly.pdbx_strand_id
1 'polypeptide(L)'
;MKFMKLRPRWLYLSVCTVTVMLSATLAGWHIRPAPLDFSCHGNLVYHDTVESAPVRFDGEIVANFLPGGEGSLNVSGSFTYHNQQVPVSRQALIAWKALHNNLYDVWVTRVVSFNPDSFPAGLFDHTVIGLQAGEHQQLRFNRLPGGATTISNFYSPVLVCTQ
;
A
#
# COMPACT_ATOMS: atom_id res chain seq x y z
N MET A 1 -7.41 -63.49 -9.34
CA MET A 1 -7.20 -62.04 -9.52
C MET A 1 -7.29 -61.70 -11.01
N LYS A 2 -8.37 -61.04 -11.46
CA LYS A 2 -8.45 -60.54 -12.84
C LYS A 2 -7.63 -59.25 -12.91
N PHE A 3 -6.45 -59.31 -13.54
CA PHE A 3 -5.72 -58.11 -13.92
C PHE A 3 -6.59 -57.32 -14.92
N MET A 4 -7.10 -56.18 -14.47
CA MET A 4 -7.86 -55.26 -15.29
C MET A 4 -6.93 -54.74 -16.38
N LYS A 5 -7.11 -55.21 -17.61
CA LYS A 5 -6.36 -54.78 -18.79
C LYS A 5 -6.71 -53.30 -19.03
N LEU A 6 -5.91 -52.37 -18.48
CA LEU A 6 -6.10 -50.93 -18.70
C LEU A 6 -6.03 -50.67 -20.21
N ARG A 7 -7.17 -50.28 -20.79
CA ARG A 7 -7.25 -49.91 -22.20
C ARG A 7 -6.45 -48.61 -22.40
N PRO A 8 -5.60 -48.50 -23.43
CA PRO A 8 -4.69 -47.36 -23.61
C PRO A 8 -5.39 -46.00 -23.62
N ARG A 9 -6.66 -45.94 -24.06
CA ARG A 9 -7.51 -44.73 -24.00
C ARG A 9 -7.70 -44.16 -22.58
N TRP A 10 -7.72 -45.00 -21.56
CA TRP A 10 -7.87 -44.57 -20.16
C TRP A 10 -6.55 -44.04 -19.59
N LEU A 11 -5.41 -44.58 -20.03
CA LEU A 11 -4.09 -44.05 -19.72
C LEU A 11 -3.90 -42.65 -20.30
N TYR A 12 -4.28 -42.42 -21.56
CA TYR A 12 -4.21 -41.09 -22.17
C TYR A 12 -5.11 -40.07 -21.47
N LEU A 13 -6.34 -40.47 -21.11
CA LEU A 13 -7.26 -39.60 -20.39
C LEU A 13 -6.71 -39.22 -19.01
N SER A 14 -6.15 -40.19 -18.26
CA SER A 14 -5.55 -39.95 -16.94
C SER A 14 -4.35 -39.01 -17.04
N VAL A 15 -3.46 -39.22 -18.02
CA VAL A 15 -2.31 -38.34 -18.24
C VAL A 15 -2.77 -36.93 -18.54
N CYS A 16 -3.72 -36.73 -19.48
CA CYS A 16 -4.25 -35.41 -19.78
C CYS A 16 -4.86 -34.72 -18.55
N THR A 17 -5.64 -35.42 -17.73
CA THR A 17 -6.22 -34.82 -16.51
C THR A 17 -5.16 -34.38 -15.51
N VAL A 18 -4.10 -35.18 -15.31
CA VAL A 18 -3.01 -34.83 -14.40
C VAL A 18 -2.24 -33.63 -14.92
N THR A 19 -1.95 -33.58 -16.23
CA THR A 19 -1.24 -32.44 -16.84
C THR A 19 -2.04 -31.15 -16.74
N VAL A 20 -3.37 -31.21 -16.94
CA VAL A 20 -4.26 -30.03 -16.80
C VAL A 20 -4.35 -29.57 -15.35
N MET A 21 -4.42 -30.48 -14.38
CA MET A 21 -4.39 -30.10 -12.96
C MET A 21 -3.04 -29.50 -12.55
N LEU A 22 -1.92 -30.04 -13.05
CA LEU A 22 -0.60 -29.49 -12.79
C LEU A 22 -0.43 -28.10 -13.39
N SER A 23 -0.88 -27.87 -14.63
CA SER A 23 -0.78 -26.56 -15.26
C SER A 23 -1.68 -25.53 -14.58
N ALA A 24 -2.90 -25.90 -14.17
CA ALA A 24 -3.80 -25.03 -13.44
C ALA A 24 -3.26 -24.63 -12.04
N THR A 25 -2.63 -25.57 -11.33
CA THR A 25 -2.02 -25.30 -10.02
C THR A 25 -0.77 -24.43 -10.13
N LEU A 26 0.10 -24.69 -11.12
CA LEU A 26 1.27 -23.85 -11.41
C LEU A 26 0.86 -22.44 -11.84
N ALA A 27 -0.15 -22.31 -12.71
CA ALA A 27 -0.69 -21.02 -13.10
C ALA A 27 -1.29 -20.29 -11.89
N GLY A 28 -2.09 -20.98 -11.06
CA GLY A 28 -2.67 -20.40 -9.85
C GLY A 28 -1.65 -19.93 -8.82
N TRP A 29 -0.47 -20.56 -8.75
CA TRP A 29 0.63 -20.10 -7.89
C TRP A 29 1.30 -18.85 -8.46
N HIS A 30 1.59 -18.82 -9.77
CA HIS A 30 2.23 -17.68 -10.43
C HIS A 30 1.35 -16.42 -10.47
N ILE A 31 0.02 -16.57 -10.41
CA ILE A 31 -0.91 -15.43 -10.40
C ILE A 31 -0.98 -14.78 -9.02
N ARG A 32 -0.43 -15.39 -7.95
CA ARG A 32 -0.44 -14.75 -6.63
C ARG A 32 0.46 -13.51 -6.66
N PRO A 33 -0.12 -12.32 -6.47
CA PRO A 33 0.68 -11.10 -6.38
C PRO A 33 1.63 -11.18 -5.20
N ALA A 34 2.82 -10.60 -5.37
CA ALA A 34 3.85 -10.62 -4.34
C ALA A 34 3.32 -9.98 -3.06
N PRO A 35 3.54 -10.59 -1.88
CA PRO A 35 3.17 -9.95 -0.63
C PRO A 35 4.00 -8.67 -0.45
N LEU A 36 3.39 -7.60 0.06
CA LEU A 36 4.12 -6.42 0.52
C LEU A 36 4.72 -6.74 1.89
N ASP A 37 6.04 -6.78 1.98
CA ASP A 37 6.80 -6.97 3.21
C ASP A 37 8.03 -6.06 3.19
N PHE A 38 7.82 -4.80 3.56
CA PHE A 38 8.90 -3.79 3.62
C PHE A 38 8.44 -2.54 4.36
N SER A 39 9.43 -1.74 4.77
CA SER A 39 9.26 -0.39 5.30
C SER A 39 9.72 0.64 4.26
N CYS A 40 9.02 1.76 4.21
CA CYS A 40 9.28 2.88 3.33
C CYS A 40 9.34 4.16 4.13
N HIS A 41 10.44 4.88 3.99
CA HIS A 41 10.63 6.21 4.57
C HIS A 41 10.59 7.24 3.45
N GLY A 42 9.88 8.34 3.68
CA GLY A 42 9.82 9.44 2.72
C GLY A 42 9.50 10.75 3.41
N ASN A 43 9.89 11.84 2.77
CA ASN A 43 9.54 13.19 3.23
C ASN A 43 8.27 13.65 2.51
N LEU A 44 7.37 14.28 3.26
CA LEU A 44 6.14 14.86 2.73
C LEU A 44 6.17 16.36 2.98
N VAL A 45 6.16 17.11 1.90
CA VAL A 45 6.20 18.56 1.91
C VAL A 45 4.99 19.07 1.16
N TYR A 46 4.18 19.90 1.83
CA TYR A 46 3.01 20.53 1.23
C TYR A 46 3.08 22.04 1.41
N HIS A 47 2.78 22.77 0.34
CA HIS A 47 2.75 24.23 0.32
C HIS A 47 1.46 24.69 -0.34
N ASP A 48 0.61 25.33 0.44
CA ASP A 48 -0.50 26.11 -0.06
C ASP A 48 -0.12 27.60 -0.07
N THR A 49 -0.20 28.21 -1.25
CA THR A 49 0.14 29.62 -1.47
C THR A 49 -1.08 30.50 -1.64
N VAL A 50 -2.29 30.04 -1.29
CA VAL A 50 -3.48 30.91 -1.30
C VAL A 50 -3.24 32.11 -0.37
N GLU A 51 -3.28 33.31 -0.95
CA GLU A 51 -2.78 34.57 -0.36
C GLU A 51 -3.39 34.94 1.02
N SER A 52 -4.57 34.40 1.36
CA SER A 52 -5.27 34.76 2.59
C SER A 52 -4.80 34.02 3.84
N ALA A 53 -4.20 32.83 3.70
CA ALA A 53 -3.70 32.03 4.83
C ALA A 53 -2.73 30.94 4.34
N PRO A 54 -1.43 31.23 4.16
CA PRO A 54 -0.48 30.23 3.68
C PRO A 54 -0.34 29.10 4.71
N VAL A 55 -0.50 27.86 4.23
CA VAL A 55 -0.30 26.64 5.03
C VAL A 55 0.87 25.87 4.45
N ARG A 56 1.87 25.62 5.28
CA ARG A 56 3.00 24.74 4.92
C ARG A 56 3.02 23.56 5.86
N PHE A 57 3.19 22.36 5.31
CA PHE A 57 3.53 21.18 6.08
C PHE A 57 4.90 20.66 5.65
N ASP A 58 5.69 20.27 6.63
CA ASP A 58 7.01 19.67 6.45
C ASP A 58 7.12 18.51 7.44
N GLY A 59 7.33 17.31 6.94
CA GLY A 59 7.36 16.11 7.76
C GLY A 59 7.87 14.87 7.06
N GLU A 60 7.93 13.79 7.83
CA GLU A 60 8.29 12.44 7.40
C GLU A 60 7.07 11.53 7.47
N ILE A 61 6.99 10.60 6.52
CA ILE A 61 6.09 9.47 6.54
C ILE A 61 6.89 8.16 6.54
N VAL A 62 6.52 7.28 7.46
CA VAL A 62 7.04 5.91 7.56
C VAL A 62 5.90 4.95 7.31
N ALA A 63 5.93 4.28 6.16
CA ALA A 63 4.96 3.29 5.75
C ALA A 63 5.52 1.88 5.96
N ASN A 64 4.82 1.06 6.74
CA ASN A 64 5.18 -0.34 6.98
C ASN A 64 4.09 -1.24 6.40
N PHE A 65 4.49 -2.15 5.52
CA PHE A 65 3.59 -3.15 4.94
C PHE A 65 3.99 -4.53 5.46
N LEU A 66 3.02 -5.25 6.04
CA LEU A 66 3.19 -6.59 6.55
C LEU A 66 2.56 -7.61 5.60
N PRO A 67 3.18 -8.78 5.38
CA PRO A 67 2.75 -9.78 4.37
C PRO A 67 1.34 -10.33 4.61
N GLY A 68 0.78 -10.15 5.81
CA GLY A 68 -0.58 -10.54 6.17
C GLY A 68 -1.71 -9.67 5.61
N GLY A 69 -1.39 -8.64 4.80
CA GLY A 69 -2.41 -7.71 4.29
C GLY A 69 -2.69 -6.54 5.24
N GLU A 70 -1.81 -6.30 6.21
CA GLU A 70 -1.93 -5.23 7.20
C GLU A 70 -0.69 -4.31 7.14
N GLY A 71 -0.76 -3.17 7.80
CA GLY A 71 0.35 -2.24 7.85
C GLY A 71 0.05 -1.00 8.69
N SER A 72 0.99 -0.07 8.67
CA SER A 72 0.83 1.25 9.29
C SER A 72 1.47 2.35 8.47
N LEU A 73 0.91 3.56 8.55
CA LEU A 73 1.47 4.79 8.03
C LEU A 73 1.63 5.75 9.22
N ASN A 74 2.88 6.04 9.59
CA ASN A 74 3.19 7.01 10.63
C ASN A 74 3.58 8.32 9.96
N VAL A 75 2.89 9.40 10.29
CA VAL A 75 3.18 10.74 9.78
C VAL A 75 3.56 11.62 10.95
N SER A 76 4.71 12.27 10.84
CA SER A 76 5.19 13.21 11.86
C SER A 76 5.81 14.42 11.21
N GLY A 77 5.67 15.59 11.82
CA GLY A 77 6.20 16.83 11.28
C GLY A 77 5.61 18.06 11.94
N SER A 78 5.58 19.16 11.20
CA SER A 78 4.97 20.40 11.68
C SER A 78 4.25 21.14 10.56
N PHE A 79 3.12 21.75 10.92
CA PHE A 79 2.47 22.75 10.10
C PHE A 79 3.01 24.13 10.47
N THR A 80 3.25 24.98 9.49
CA THR A 80 3.30 26.43 9.67
C THR A 80 1.92 26.97 9.31
N TYR A 81 1.19 27.45 10.32
CA TYR A 81 -0.17 27.98 10.21
C TYR A 81 -0.25 29.30 10.98
N HIS A 82 -0.68 30.38 10.32
CA HIS A 82 -0.65 31.76 10.88
C HIS A 82 0.70 32.13 11.52
N ASN A 83 1.81 31.82 10.83
CA ASN A 83 3.18 32.01 11.33
C ASN A 83 3.52 31.28 12.65
N GLN A 84 2.70 30.31 13.06
CA GLN A 84 2.98 29.44 14.21
C GLN A 84 3.31 28.03 13.73
N GLN A 85 4.30 27.40 14.37
CA GLN A 85 4.58 25.99 14.19
C GLN A 85 3.66 25.15 15.07
N VAL A 86 2.90 24.25 14.45
CA VAL A 86 2.02 23.31 15.12
C VAL A 86 2.54 21.91 14.85
N PRO A 87 3.07 21.18 15.85
CA PRO A 87 3.54 19.82 15.64
C PRO A 87 2.38 18.88 15.37
N VAL A 88 2.62 17.88 14.53
CA VAL A 88 1.66 16.83 14.22
C VAL A 88 2.33 15.47 14.31
N SER A 89 1.61 14.51 14.88
CA SER A 89 2.00 13.10 14.92
C SER A 89 0.75 12.24 14.86
N ARG A 90 0.64 11.43 13.80
CA ARG A 90 -0.50 10.56 13.56
C ARG A 90 -0.02 9.19 13.07
N GLN A 91 -0.76 8.16 13.45
CA GLN A 91 -0.60 6.82 12.94
C GLN A 91 -1.91 6.35 12.30
N ALA A 92 -1.87 6.00 11.03
CA ALA A 92 -2.95 5.29 10.38
C ALA A 92 -2.61 3.79 10.35
N LEU A 93 -3.52 2.96 10.83
CA LEU A 93 -3.50 1.52 10.57
C LEU A 93 -4.14 1.29 9.20
N ILE A 94 -3.46 0.49 8.38
CA ILE A 94 -3.92 0.19 7.03
C ILE A 94 -4.09 -1.30 6.86
N ALA A 95 -4.97 -1.66 5.93
CA ALA A 95 -5.00 -2.98 5.33
C ALA A 95 -4.85 -2.84 3.82
N TRP A 96 -4.39 -3.90 3.18
CA TRP A 96 -4.14 -3.91 1.76
C TRP A 96 -4.47 -5.26 1.15
N LYS A 97 -4.91 -5.21 -0.11
CA LYS A 97 -5.09 -6.39 -0.94
C LYS A 97 -4.51 -6.12 -2.31
N ALA A 98 -3.86 -7.12 -2.84
CA ALA A 98 -3.35 -7.03 -4.20
C ALA A 98 -4.48 -7.18 -5.22
N LEU A 99 -4.38 -6.43 -6.30
CA LEU A 99 -5.30 -6.47 -7.44
C LEU A 99 -4.64 -7.19 -8.61
N HIS A 100 -3.80 -6.50 -9.38
CA HIS A 100 -3.07 -7.06 -10.53
C HIS A 100 -1.83 -6.21 -10.87
N ASN A 101 -0.81 -6.78 -11.51
CA ASN A 101 0.34 -6.04 -12.07
C ASN A 101 0.94 -4.99 -11.11
N ASN A 102 1.24 -5.39 -9.88
CA ASN A 102 1.75 -4.55 -8.80
C ASN A 102 0.82 -3.40 -8.35
N LEU A 103 -0.47 -3.47 -8.69
CA LEU A 103 -1.51 -2.60 -8.16
C LEU A 103 -2.13 -3.23 -6.91
N TYR A 104 -2.25 -2.43 -5.86
CA TYR A 104 -2.82 -2.82 -4.58
C TYR A 104 -3.89 -1.82 -4.20
N ASP A 105 -4.98 -2.30 -3.64
CA ASP A 105 -5.97 -1.47 -2.94
C ASP A 105 -5.55 -1.42 -1.48
N VAL A 106 -5.23 -0.22 -1.01
CA VAL A 106 -4.78 0.06 0.36
C VAL A 106 -5.84 0.94 1.00
N TRP A 107 -6.31 0.58 2.18
CA TRP A 107 -7.32 1.36 2.89
C TRP A 107 -6.99 1.55 4.36
N VAL A 108 -7.43 2.69 4.90
CA VAL A 108 -7.21 3.04 6.30
C VAL A 108 -8.31 2.41 7.14
N THR A 109 -7.91 1.55 8.07
CA THR A 109 -8.86 0.89 8.99
C THR A 109 -9.09 1.73 10.24
N ARG A 110 -8.07 2.46 10.70
CA ARG A 110 -8.14 3.30 11.89
C ARG A 110 -7.08 4.38 11.84
N VAL A 111 -7.39 5.53 12.44
CA VAL A 111 -6.43 6.61 12.67
C VAL A 111 -6.29 6.84 14.18
N VAL A 112 -5.05 6.94 14.64
CA VAL A 112 -4.67 7.32 16.00
C VAL A 112 -3.93 8.64 15.92
N SER A 113 -4.41 9.65 16.63
CA SER A 113 -3.81 10.98 16.67
C SER A 113 -3.05 11.16 17.99
N PHE A 114 -1.79 11.55 17.89
CA PHE A 114 -0.93 11.89 19.04
C PHE A 114 -0.66 13.40 19.10
N ASN A 115 -1.48 14.18 18.41
CA ASN A 115 -1.39 15.63 18.40
C ASN A 115 -1.71 16.21 19.78
N PRO A 116 -1.13 17.37 20.14
CA PRO A 116 -1.55 18.12 21.31
C PRO A 116 -3.03 18.53 21.21
N ASP A 117 -3.69 18.72 22.35
CA ASP A 117 -5.09 19.21 22.41
C ASP A 117 -5.28 20.59 21.73
N SER A 118 -4.20 21.36 21.62
CA SER A 118 -4.17 22.66 20.94
C SER A 118 -4.09 22.58 19.41
N PHE A 119 -4.07 21.38 18.82
CA PHE A 119 -3.98 21.20 17.37
C PHE A 119 -5.28 21.69 16.68
N PRO A 120 -5.19 22.59 15.67
CA PRO A 120 -6.38 23.10 15.00
C PRO A 120 -7.19 21.99 14.31
N ALA A 121 -8.48 21.94 14.60
CA ALA A 121 -9.39 20.97 13.98
C ALA A 121 -9.41 21.13 12.45
N GLY A 122 -9.40 20.01 11.72
CA GLY A 122 -9.47 19.97 10.26
C GLY A 122 -8.17 20.32 9.52
N LEU A 123 -7.16 20.89 10.18
CA LEU A 123 -5.91 21.32 9.52
C LEU A 123 -5.21 20.16 8.79
N PHE A 124 -5.17 18.97 9.41
CA PHE A 124 -4.59 17.78 8.78
C PHE A 124 -5.50 17.21 7.68
N ASP A 125 -6.81 17.15 7.96
CA ASP A 125 -7.76 16.46 7.10
C ASP A 125 -7.96 17.16 5.75
N HIS A 126 -7.65 18.47 5.68
CA HIS A 126 -7.68 19.28 4.46
C HIS A 126 -6.34 19.34 3.70
N THR A 127 -5.24 18.86 4.29
CA THR A 127 -3.89 19.02 3.73
C THR A 127 -3.23 17.71 3.33
N VAL A 128 -3.50 16.62 4.06
CA VAL A 128 -2.95 15.29 3.76
C VAL A 128 -4.09 14.35 3.39
N ILE A 129 -4.38 14.28 2.09
CA ILE A 129 -5.43 13.45 1.49
C ILE A 129 -5.04 11.96 1.59
N GLY A 130 -5.99 11.08 1.88
CA GLY A 130 -5.80 9.62 1.82
C GLY A 130 -5.48 8.95 3.16
N LEU A 131 -5.54 9.66 4.28
CA LEU A 131 -5.26 9.15 5.62
C LEU A 131 -6.49 9.14 6.54
N GLN A 132 -7.70 9.24 5.99
CA GLN A 132 -8.93 9.15 6.77
C GLN A 132 -9.45 7.72 6.84
N ALA A 133 -10.05 7.34 7.97
CA ALA A 133 -10.61 6.00 8.13
C ALA A 133 -11.71 5.70 7.09
N GLY A 134 -11.61 4.55 6.44
CA GLY A 134 -12.51 4.13 5.36
C GLY A 134 -12.12 4.61 3.97
N GLU A 135 -11.09 5.45 3.82
CA GLU A 135 -10.59 5.81 2.49
C GLU A 135 -9.80 4.67 1.86
N HIS A 136 -10.07 4.45 0.57
CA HIS A 136 -9.39 3.48 -0.28
C HIS A 136 -8.51 4.21 -1.29
N GLN A 137 -7.30 3.69 -1.47
CA GLN A 137 -6.32 4.21 -2.41
C GLN A 137 -5.75 3.04 -3.23
N GLN A 138 -5.87 3.16 -4.55
CA GLN A 138 -5.20 2.23 -5.46
C GLN A 138 -3.78 2.71 -5.70
N LEU A 139 -2.82 1.96 -5.18
CA LEU A 139 -1.40 2.28 -5.21
C LEU A 139 -0.65 1.22 -6.02
N ARG A 140 0.21 1.69 -6.91
CA ARG A 140 1.15 0.87 -7.67
C ARG A 140 2.51 0.92 -7.03
N PHE A 141 3.11 -0.24 -6.86
CA PHE A 141 4.43 -0.41 -6.24
C PHE A 141 5.40 -0.90 -7.30
N ASN A 142 6.33 -0.03 -7.70
CA ASN A 142 7.35 -0.40 -8.69
C ASN A 142 8.73 -0.36 -8.05
N ARG A 143 9.49 -1.42 -8.25
CA ARG A 143 10.90 -1.46 -7.84
C ARG A 143 11.75 -0.79 -8.91
N LEU A 144 12.51 0.21 -8.52
CA LEU A 144 13.46 0.91 -9.38
C LEU A 144 14.79 0.15 -9.46
N PRO A 145 15.56 0.34 -10.55
CA PRO A 145 16.96 -0.04 -10.59
C PRO A 145 17.72 0.56 -9.40
N GLY A 146 18.51 -0.26 -8.68
CA GLY A 146 19.19 0.18 -7.46
C GLY A 146 18.43 -0.10 -6.15
N GLY A 147 17.26 -0.74 -6.20
CA GLY A 147 16.60 -1.31 -5.03
C GLY A 147 15.56 -0.42 -4.35
N ALA A 148 15.44 0.84 -4.77
CA ALA A 148 14.38 1.75 -4.32
C ALA A 148 13.00 1.29 -4.80
N THR A 149 11.93 1.67 -4.10
CA THR A 149 10.53 1.36 -4.45
C THR A 149 9.75 2.65 -4.59
N THR A 150 9.08 2.86 -5.72
CA THR A 150 8.12 3.96 -5.88
C THR A 150 6.72 3.46 -5.57
N ILE A 151 6.02 4.20 -4.71
CA ILE A 151 4.60 4.06 -4.46
C ILE A 151 3.90 5.20 -5.20
N SER A 152 3.02 4.86 -6.14
CA SER A 152 2.35 5.84 -7.00
C SER A 152 0.85 5.60 -7.05
N ASN A 153 0.05 6.65 -7.12
CA ASN A 153 -1.34 6.56 -7.54
C ASN A 153 -1.43 6.72 -9.07
N PHE A 154 -2.64 6.87 -9.62
CA PHE A 154 -2.83 7.06 -11.06
C PHE A 154 -2.28 8.38 -11.62
N TYR A 155 -2.13 9.40 -10.78
CA TYR A 155 -1.82 10.76 -11.20
C TYR A 155 -0.35 11.15 -10.95
N SER A 156 0.30 10.56 -9.94
CA SER A 156 1.67 10.92 -9.55
C SER A 156 2.33 9.87 -8.64
N PRO A 157 3.68 9.85 -8.57
CA PRO A 157 4.36 9.20 -7.46
C PRO A 157 3.97 9.87 -6.15
N VAL A 158 3.51 9.06 -5.20
CA VAL A 158 3.12 9.50 -3.86
C VAL A 158 4.34 9.46 -2.95
N LEU A 159 5.14 8.40 -3.04
CA LEU A 159 6.35 8.20 -2.25
C LEU A 159 7.44 7.50 -3.06
N VAL A 160 8.69 7.89 -2.80
CA VAL A 160 9.88 7.17 -3.27
C VAL A 160 10.63 6.69 -2.05
N CYS A 161 10.70 5.37 -1.90
CA CYS A 161 11.31 4.68 -0.78
C CYS A 161 12.71 4.22 -1.18
N THR A 162 13.72 4.60 -0.42
CA THR A 162 15.05 3.98 -0.50
C THR A 162 15.17 2.93 0.60
N GLN A 163 15.71 1.76 0.27
CA GLN A 163 16.02 0.71 1.24
C GLN A 163 17.18 1.13 2.15
#